data_AF-A0A935CCX5-F1
#
_entry.id   AF-A0A935CCX5-F1
#
_cell.length_a   1.000
_cell.length_b   1.000
_cell.length_c   1.000
_cell.angle_alpha   90.00
_cell.angle_beta   90.00
_cell.angle_gamma   90.00
#
_symmetry.space_group_name_H-M   'P 1'
#
loop_
_entity.id
_entity.type
_entity.pdbx_description
1 polymer ?
#
loop_
_entity_poly.entity_id
_entity_poly.type
_entity_poly.pdbx_seq_one_letter_code
_entity_poly.pdbx_strand_id
1 'polypeptide(L)'
;MKKTITIIMISWVMMFGCNPSNKKDSSNESIAKMDSAITEVKPKKVDKTPVVETDIVNKSTKTPEGRCDISVILQTSESIENLTNEDIYKFLFTFSEDCKNNIEFGEFSNEVLFEVLLRYPLEISNNLKKDSIYQDIILNEIANPIMEMQSADEIINNVNSLEIPEQTKQDVISSYKISIGYK
;
A
#
# COMPACT_ATOMS: atom_id res chain seq x y z
N MET A 1 -37.16 18.27 -43.39
CA MET A 1 -36.17 17.26 -43.84
C MET A 1 -35.73 16.46 -42.61
N LYS A 2 -36.16 15.21 -42.49
CA LYS A 2 -35.82 14.32 -41.36
C LYS A 2 -34.65 13.44 -41.79
N LYS A 3 -33.51 13.50 -41.09
CA LYS A 3 -32.38 12.60 -41.29
C LYS A 3 -32.39 11.58 -40.15
N THR A 4 -32.73 10.34 -40.48
CA THR A 4 -32.59 9.19 -39.61
C THR A 4 -31.18 8.64 -39.78
N ILE A 5 -30.40 8.58 -38.71
CA ILE A 5 -29.06 7.96 -38.70
C ILE A 5 -29.21 6.61 -38.01
N THR A 6 -28.94 5.54 -38.77
CA THR A 6 -28.93 4.16 -38.31
C THR A 6 -27.53 3.60 -38.54
N ILE A 7 -26.75 3.32 -37.50
CA ILE A 7 -25.51 2.51 -37.57
C ILE A 7 -25.38 1.74 -36.23
N ILE A 8 -25.84 0.49 -36.18
CA ILE A 8 -25.09 -0.79 -36.22
C ILE A 8 -24.22 -1.01 -34.97
N MET A 9 -24.77 -1.78 -34.03
CA MET A 9 -24.08 -2.44 -32.92
C MET A 9 -23.26 -3.61 -33.46
N ILE A 10 -21.93 -3.57 -33.33
CA ILE A 10 -21.06 -4.73 -33.58
C ILE A 10 -20.69 -5.32 -32.22
N SER A 11 -21.26 -6.49 -31.96
CA SER A 11 -20.98 -7.33 -30.80
C SER A 11 -19.68 -8.09 -31.04
N TRP A 12 -18.67 -7.90 -30.19
CA TRP A 12 -17.46 -8.71 -30.15
C TRP A 12 -17.55 -9.65 -28.96
N VAL A 13 -17.84 -10.92 -29.26
CA VAL A 13 -17.69 -12.06 -28.36
C VAL A 13 -16.53 -12.89 -28.88
N MET A 14 -15.43 -12.95 -28.12
CA MET A 14 -14.46 -14.05 -28.14
C MET A 14 -13.95 -14.20 -26.69
N MET A 15 -14.37 -15.19 -25.90
CA MET A 15 -13.93 -16.59 -25.93
C MET A 15 -12.40 -16.75 -25.94
N PHE A 16 -11.79 -16.62 -24.76
CA PHE A 16 -10.54 -17.30 -24.45
C PHE A 16 -10.69 -18.06 -23.13
N GLY A 17 -10.82 -19.38 -23.24
CA GLY A 17 -10.72 -20.31 -22.12
C GLY A 17 -9.27 -20.68 -21.87
N CYS A 18 -8.92 -20.85 -20.59
CA CYS A 18 -7.73 -21.58 -20.17
C CYS A 18 -8.15 -22.86 -19.44
N ASN A 19 -7.71 -23.98 -19.99
CA ASN A 19 -7.81 -25.34 -19.45
C ASN A 19 -6.53 -25.64 -18.63
N PRO A 20 -6.61 -26.21 -17.41
CA PRO A 20 -5.43 -26.49 -16.59
C PRO A 20 -4.85 -27.87 -16.92
N SER A 21 -3.53 -27.96 -17.10
CA SER A 21 -2.84 -29.25 -17.19
C SER A 21 -1.54 -29.30 -16.39
N ASN A 22 -1.59 -30.18 -15.38
CA ASN A 22 -0.58 -31.15 -14.94
C ASN A 22 0.76 -30.71 -14.29
N LYS A 23 0.83 -31.04 -12.99
CA LYS A 23 1.81 -31.89 -12.28
C LYS A 23 3.25 -31.98 -12.82
N LYS A 24 4.21 -31.78 -11.92
CA LYS A 24 5.20 -32.81 -11.53
C LYS A 24 5.94 -32.43 -10.24
N ASP A 25 5.95 -33.37 -9.30
CA ASP A 25 6.88 -33.46 -8.18
C ASP A 25 8.32 -33.66 -8.69
N SER A 26 9.32 -33.15 -7.97
CA SER A 26 10.59 -33.86 -7.77
C SER A 26 11.42 -33.19 -6.68
N SER A 27 11.59 -33.95 -5.61
CA SER A 27 12.62 -33.92 -4.58
C SER A 27 14.03 -33.56 -5.04
N ASN A 28 14.76 -32.83 -4.19
CA ASN A 28 16.17 -33.08 -3.93
C ASN A 28 16.59 -32.61 -2.51
N GLU A 29 16.99 -33.64 -1.77
CA GLU A 29 17.70 -33.75 -0.51
C GLU A 29 19.09 -33.10 -0.55
N SER A 30 19.52 -32.48 0.57
CA SER A 30 20.86 -32.62 1.18
C SER A 30 21.08 -31.53 2.26
N ILE A 31 20.72 -31.82 3.52
CA ILE A 31 21.23 -31.05 4.67
C ILE A 31 22.55 -31.70 5.09
N ALA A 32 23.65 -31.06 4.69
CA ALA A 32 24.97 -31.41 5.13
C ALA A 32 25.19 -30.94 6.58
N LYS A 33 25.69 -31.88 7.38
CA LYS A 33 26.19 -31.73 8.74
C LYS A 33 27.27 -30.66 8.80
N MET A 34 27.22 -29.81 9.82
CA MET A 34 28.40 -29.08 10.26
C MET A 34 28.35 -28.94 11.78
N ASP A 35 29.04 -29.87 12.43
CA ASP A 35 29.46 -29.77 13.83
C ASP A 35 30.32 -28.51 14.00
N SER A 36 30.01 -27.68 14.99
CA SER A 36 30.95 -26.69 15.49
C SER A 36 30.93 -26.62 17.01
N ALA A 37 32.13 -26.81 17.54
CA ALA A 37 32.50 -26.97 18.92
C ALA A 37 31.95 -25.88 19.85
N ILE A 38 31.26 -26.33 20.89
CA ILE A 38 31.08 -25.59 22.14
C ILE A 38 32.46 -25.51 22.79
N THR A 39 33.06 -24.32 22.80
CA THR A 39 34.23 -24.03 23.62
C THR A 39 33.76 -23.24 24.83
N GLU A 40 33.99 -23.81 26.02
CA GLU A 40 33.64 -23.24 27.31
C GLU A 40 34.30 -21.87 27.52
N VAL A 41 33.48 -20.81 27.63
CA VAL A 41 33.93 -19.50 28.13
C VAL A 41 33.60 -19.41 29.62
N LYS A 42 34.65 -19.39 30.45
CA LYS A 42 34.60 -19.20 31.90
C LYS A 42 33.91 -17.87 32.27
N PRO A 43 33.11 -17.82 33.36
CA PRO A 43 32.47 -16.59 33.80
C PRO A 43 33.49 -15.60 34.34
N LYS A 44 33.60 -14.44 33.68
CA LYS A 44 34.39 -13.28 34.14
C LYS A 44 33.56 -12.50 35.17
N LYS A 45 34.17 -12.22 36.31
CA LYS A 45 33.60 -11.51 37.46
C LYS A 45 33.00 -10.15 37.05
N VAL A 46 31.74 -9.96 37.45
CA VAL A 46 30.98 -8.70 37.37
C VAL A 46 31.56 -7.72 38.38
N ASP A 47 32.16 -6.64 37.87
CA ASP A 47 32.53 -5.49 38.68
C ASP A 47 31.38 -4.47 38.65
N LYS A 48 31.02 -4.00 39.84
CA LYS A 48 29.82 -3.21 40.10
C LYS A 48 30.06 -1.76 39.67
N THR A 49 29.61 -1.41 38.48
CA THR A 49 29.38 -0.01 38.11
C THR A 49 27.90 0.30 38.32
N PRO A 50 27.53 1.38 39.03
CA PRO A 50 26.14 1.74 39.20
C PRO A 50 25.59 2.16 37.83
N VAL A 51 24.73 1.31 37.27
CA VAL A 51 23.90 1.64 36.12
C VAL A 51 22.93 2.71 36.61
N VAL A 52 23.19 3.95 36.19
CA VAL A 52 22.22 5.04 36.28
C VAL A 52 21.06 4.62 35.39
N GLU A 53 19.99 4.19 36.03
CA GLU A 53 18.69 3.92 35.43
C GLU A 53 18.16 5.27 34.94
N THR A 54 18.55 5.66 33.74
CA THR A 54 17.89 6.76 33.04
C THR A 54 16.54 6.23 32.62
N ASP A 55 15.52 6.64 33.37
CA ASP A 55 14.11 6.53 33.01
C ASP A 55 13.94 6.96 31.54
N ILE A 56 13.82 5.97 30.65
CA ILE A 56 13.28 6.20 29.31
C ILE A 56 11.81 6.50 29.56
N VAL A 57 11.51 7.79 29.68
CA VAL A 57 10.16 8.33 29.63
C VAL A 57 9.58 7.89 28.30
N ASN A 58 8.89 6.75 28.35
CA ASN A 58 8.13 6.18 27.27
C ASN A 58 6.95 7.13 27.05
N LYS A 59 7.19 8.21 26.31
CA LYS A 59 6.15 9.14 25.90
C LYS A 59 5.29 8.39 24.90
N SER A 60 4.34 7.62 25.41
CA SER A 60 3.23 7.07 24.65
C SER A 60 2.45 8.27 24.14
N THR A 61 2.85 8.76 22.97
CA THR A 61 2.05 9.67 22.16
C THR A 61 0.84 8.86 21.76
N LYS A 62 -0.28 9.11 22.45
CA LYS A 62 -1.55 8.46 22.14
C LYS A 62 -1.89 8.81 20.70
N THR A 63 -1.81 7.82 19.84
CA THR A 63 -2.24 7.92 18.45
C THR A 63 -3.70 8.41 18.42
N PRO A 64 -4.04 9.39 17.56
CA PRO A 64 -5.43 9.83 17.42
C PRO A 64 -6.35 8.64 17.14
N GLU A 65 -7.54 8.65 17.75
CA GLU A 65 -8.52 7.58 17.58
C GLU A 65 -8.87 7.39 16.10
N GLY A 66 -8.92 6.15 15.63
CA GLY A 66 -9.18 5.78 14.24
C GLY A 66 -7.95 5.69 13.32
N ARG A 67 -6.75 6.08 13.76
CA ARG A 67 -5.52 5.77 13.01
C ARG A 67 -5.11 4.32 13.22
N CYS A 68 -4.41 3.77 12.23
CA CYS A 68 -3.92 2.39 12.21
C CYS A 68 -5.04 1.34 12.37
N ASP A 69 -6.30 1.71 12.12
CA ASP A 69 -7.44 0.82 12.26
C ASP A 69 -7.56 -0.09 11.04
N ILE A 70 -7.07 -1.32 11.20
CA ILE A 70 -7.10 -2.35 10.15
C ILE A 70 -8.53 -2.70 9.72
N SER A 71 -9.52 -2.52 10.59
CA SER A 71 -10.93 -2.81 10.30
C SER A 71 -11.46 -1.87 9.21
N VAL A 72 -11.02 -0.61 9.20
CA VAL A 72 -11.38 0.36 8.17
C VAL A 72 -10.73 -0.02 6.83
N ILE A 73 -9.48 -0.50 6.85
CA ILE A 73 -8.79 -1.00 5.64
C ILE A 73 -9.56 -2.19 5.05
N LEU A 74 -9.95 -3.14 5.90
CA LEU A 74 -10.71 -4.32 5.49
C LEU A 74 -12.06 -3.94 4.88
N GLN A 75 -12.83 -3.08 5.55
CA GLN A 75 -14.12 -2.60 5.02
C GLN A 75 -13.96 -1.88 3.68
N THR A 76 -12.88 -1.12 3.52
CA THR A 76 -12.56 -0.42 2.26
C THR A 76 -12.27 -1.43 1.15
N SER A 77 -11.47 -2.46 1.42
CA SER A 77 -11.18 -3.54 0.46
C SER A 77 -12.43 -4.34 0.09
N GLU A 78 -13.27 -4.70 1.06
CA GLU A 78 -14.51 -5.45 0.82
C GLU A 78 -15.54 -4.64 0.00
N SER A 79 -15.52 -3.32 0.13
CA SER A 79 -16.47 -2.41 -0.52
C SER A 79 -15.86 -1.64 -1.70
N ILE A 80 -14.71 -2.11 -2.22
CA ILE A 80 -13.85 -1.37 -3.13
C ILE A 80 -14.51 -0.97 -4.45
N GLU A 81 -15.56 -1.67 -4.88
CA GLU A 81 -16.32 -1.35 -6.09
C GLU A 81 -17.31 -0.19 -5.91
N ASN A 82 -17.68 0.13 -4.66
CA ASN A 82 -18.72 1.11 -4.35
C ASN A 82 -18.38 1.96 -3.11
N LEU A 83 -17.19 2.55 -3.08
CA LEU A 83 -16.79 3.45 -1.99
C LEU A 83 -17.47 4.82 -2.12
N THR A 84 -17.96 5.34 -1.01
CA THR A 84 -18.37 6.74 -0.90
C THR A 84 -17.17 7.64 -0.61
N ASN A 85 -17.32 8.95 -0.83
CA ASN A 85 -16.32 9.93 -0.43
C ASN A 85 -16.02 9.88 1.09
N GLU A 86 -17.03 9.55 1.91
CA GLU A 86 -16.83 9.38 3.36
C GLU A 86 -15.99 8.14 3.68
N ASP A 87 -16.18 7.03 2.95
CA ASP A 87 -15.38 5.81 3.14
C ASP A 87 -13.92 6.06 2.76
N ILE A 88 -13.68 6.73 1.62
CA ILE A 88 -12.34 7.12 1.18
C ILE A 88 -11.70 8.08 2.18
N TYR A 89 -12.47 9.03 2.73
CA TYR A 89 -11.96 9.89 3.80
C TYR A 89 -11.53 9.10 5.03
N LYS A 90 -12.38 8.18 5.53
CA LYS A 90 -12.08 7.34 6.70
C LYS A 90 -10.85 6.47 6.46
N PHE A 91 -10.75 5.89 5.26
CA PHE A 91 -9.59 5.12 4.82
C PHE A 91 -8.32 5.98 4.82
N LEU A 92 -8.31 7.14 4.15
CA LEU A 92 -7.12 8.01 4.15
C LEU A 92 -6.80 8.54 5.56
N PHE A 93 -7.82 8.69 6.40
CA PHE A 93 -7.62 9.06 7.79
C PHE A 93 -6.92 7.96 8.59
N THR A 94 -6.87 6.70 8.20
CA THR A 94 -6.17 5.69 9.02
C THR A 94 -4.65 5.87 9.02
N PHE A 95 -4.07 6.51 8.00
CA PHE A 95 -2.62 6.64 7.86
C PHE A 95 -2.02 7.57 8.92
N SER A 96 -0.95 7.12 9.58
CA SER A 96 -0.22 7.86 10.60
C SER A 96 1.21 7.33 10.75
N GLU A 97 2.12 8.19 11.20
CA GLU A 97 3.51 7.84 11.52
C GLU A 97 3.59 6.74 12.59
N ASP A 98 2.60 6.74 13.50
CA ASP A 98 2.49 5.76 14.56
C ASP A 98 2.23 4.33 14.04
N CYS A 99 1.77 4.18 12.80
CA CYS A 99 1.44 2.86 12.22
C CYS A 99 2.68 2.09 11.73
N LYS A 100 3.87 2.71 11.70
CA LYS A 100 5.10 2.13 11.11
C LYS A 100 5.55 0.80 11.72
N ASN A 101 5.18 0.53 12.98
CA ASN A 101 5.53 -0.72 13.66
C ASN A 101 4.50 -1.84 13.45
N ASN A 102 3.38 -1.56 12.77
CA ASN A 102 2.37 -2.55 12.43
C ASN A 102 2.59 -2.99 10.97
N ILE A 103 3.36 -4.06 10.80
CA ILE A 103 3.74 -4.60 9.48
C ILE A 103 2.50 -4.95 8.66
N GLU A 104 1.55 -5.69 9.25
CA GLU A 104 0.33 -6.12 8.57
C GLU A 104 -0.52 -4.93 8.11
N PHE A 105 -0.64 -3.90 8.94
CA PHE A 105 -1.31 -2.66 8.54
C PHE A 105 -0.57 -1.98 7.39
N GLY A 106 0.76 -1.83 7.47
CA GLY A 106 1.56 -1.20 6.42
C GLY A 106 1.37 -1.90 5.08
N GLU A 107 1.57 -3.21 5.04
CA GLU A 107 1.45 -4.01 3.80
C GLU A 107 0.03 -3.94 3.23
N PHE A 108 -1.00 -4.22 4.04
CA PHE A 108 -2.37 -4.28 3.57
C PHE A 108 -2.96 -2.91 3.23
N SER A 109 -2.66 -1.87 4.02
CA SER A 109 -3.14 -0.52 3.70
C SER A 109 -2.46 0.06 2.46
N ASN A 110 -1.19 -0.27 2.21
CA ASN A 110 -0.50 0.14 0.98
C ASN A 110 -1.12 -0.52 -0.26
N GLU A 111 -1.39 -1.83 -0.22
CA GLU A 111 -2.11 -2.53 -1.29
C GLU A 111 -3.46 -1.85 -1.59
N VAL A 112 -4.28 -1.68 -0.57
CA VAL A 112 -5.62 -1.07 -0.71
C VAL A 112 -5.52 0.39 -1.17
N LEU A 113 -4.50 1.14 -0.75
CA LEU A 113 -4.31 2.54 -1.16
C LEU A 113 -4.22 2.68 -2.67
N PHE A 114 -3.49 1.78 -3.31
CA PHE A 114 -3.33 1.82 -4.76
C PHE A 114 -4.57 1.31 -5.50
N GLU A 115 -5.28 0.33 -4.94
CA GLU A 115 -6.60 -0.04 -5.48
C GLU A 115 -7.59 1.12 -5.45
N VAL A 116 -7.65 1.85 -4.33
CA VAL A 116 -8.50 3.04 -4.20
C VAL A 116 -8.00 4.15 -5.13
N LEU A 117 -6.70 4.34 -5.27
CA LEU A 117 -6.12 5.33 -6.19
C LEU A 117 -6.46 5.03 -7.65
N LEU A 118 -6.44 3.76 -8.05
CA LEU A 118 -6.80 3.34 -9.40
C LEU A 118 -8.29 3.60 -9.71
N ARG A 119 -9.18 3.30 -8.77
CA ARG A 119 -10.63 3.41 -8.97
C ARG A 119 -11.21 4.80 -8.70
N TYR A 120 -10.70 5.51 -7.70
CA TYR A 120 -11.24 6.78 -7.20
C TYR A 120 -10.19 7.90 -7.08
N PRO A 121 -9.41 8.17 -8.13
CA PRO A 121 -8.31 9.12 -8.01
C PRO A 121 -8.76 10.57 -7.80
N LEU A 122 -9.97 10.95 -8.26
CA LEU A 122 -10.54 12.28 -8.01
C LEU A 122 -10.87 12.46 -6.52
N GLU A 123 -11.50 11.46 -5.92
CA GLU A 123 -11.89 11.45 -4.51
C GLU A 123 -10.66 11.44 -3.60
N ILE A 124 -9.62 10.67 -3.92
CA ILE A 124 -8.33 10.75 -3.21
C ILE A 124 -7.78 12.16 -3.30
N SER A 125 -7.65 12.72 -4.51
CA SER A 125 -7.11 14.07 -4.73
C SER A 125 -7.86 15.14 -3.92
N ASN A 126 -9.18 15.03 -3.82
CA ASN A 126 -10.00 15.94 -3.04
C ASN A 126 -9.84 15.77 -1.53
N ASN A 127 -9.71 14.52 -1.05
CA ASN A 127 -9.54 14.24 0.37
C ASN A 127 -8.15 14.55 0.89
N LEU A 128 -7.10 14.40 0.08
CA LEU A 128 -5.71 14.72 0.45
C LEU A 128 -5.51 16.18 0.88
N LYS A 129 -6.42 17.08 0.47
CA LYS A 129 -6.38 18.51 0.80
C LYS A 129 -7.02 18.86 2.15
N LYS A 130 -7.61 17.88 2.85
CA LYS A 130 -8.27 18.10 4.14
C LYS A 130 -7.23 18.16 5.26
N ASP A 131 -7.35 19.14 6.16
CA ASP A 131 -6.39 19.38 7.25
C ASP A 131 -6.21 18.18 8.21
N SER A 132 -7.21 17.30 8.31
CA SER A 132 -7.15 16.09 9.14
C SER A 132 -6.42 14.92 8.48
N ILE A 133 -6.04 15.03 7.21
CA ILE A 133 -5.35 13.99 6.46
C ILE A 133 -3.85 14.29 6.45
N TYR A 134 -3.05 13.29 6.82
CA TYR A 134 -1.59 13.39 6.79
C TYR A 134 -1.10 13.12 5.37
N GLN A 135 -1.23 14.14 4.53
CA GLN A 135 -0.96 14.08 3.10
C GLN A 135 0.47 13.60 2.81
N ASP A 136 1.45 14.08 3.56
CA ASP A 136 2.86 13.72 3.43
C ASP A 136 3.10 12.22 3.61
N ILE A 137 2.42 11.60 4.59
CA ILE A 137 2.50 10.16 4.85
C ILE A 137 1.91 9.38 3.68
N ILE A 138 0.72 9.77 3.20
CA ILE A 138 0.06 9.06 2.09
C ILE A 138 0.86 9.19 0.81
N LEU A 139 1.42 10.37 0.53
CA LEU A 139 2.32 10.56 -0.62
C LEU A 139 3.57 9.70 -0.49
N ASN A 140 4.11 9.53 0.73
CA ASN A 140 5.22 8.63 0.97
C ASN A 140 4.85 7.15 0.73
N GLU A 141 3.65 6.71 1.11
CA GLU A 141 3.16 5.36 0.80
C GLU A 141 3.03 5.13 -0.72
N ILE A 142 2.51 6.12 -1.46
CA ILE A 142 2.44 6.08 -2.94
C ILE A 142 3.84 6.06 -3.57
N ALA A 143 4.79 6.76 -2.95
CA ALA A 143 6.19 6.79 -3.40
C ALA A 143 6.98 5.52 -3.04
N ASN A 144 6.40 4.60 -2.26
CA ASN A 144 7.06 3.37 -1.81
C ASN A 144 6.04 2.19 -1.81
N PRO A 145 5.57 1.72 -2.99
CA PRO A 145 4.69 0.58 -3.07
C PRO A 145 5.39 -0.65 -2.50
N ILE A 146 4.71 -1.35 -1.59
CA ILE A 146 5.27 -2.53 -0.93
C ILE A 146 5.19 -3.76 -1.86
N MET A 147 4.19 -3.80 -2.74
CA MET A 147 4.01 -4.89 -3.70
C MET A 147 4.42 -4.49 -5.12
N GLU A 148 4.85 -5.49 -5.92
CA GLU A 148 5.07 -5.32 -7.36
C GLU A 148 3.73 -5.01 -8.05
N MET A 149 3.44 -3.72 -8.25
CA MET A 149 2.21 -3.30 -8.89
C MET A 149 2.23 -3.58 -10.38
N GLN A 150 1.16 -4.21 -10.84
CA GLN A 150 0.97 -4.48 -12.26
C GLN A 150 0.63 -3.16 -12.99
N SER A 151 1.60 -2.74 -13.82
CA SER A 151 1.58 -1.66 -14.80
C SER A 151 1.55 -0.22 -14.25
N ALA A 152 2.76 0.32 -14.05
CA ALA A 152 2.95 1.73 -13.79
C ALA A 152 2.30 2.67 -14.82
N ASP A 153 2.26 2.22 -16.07
CA ASP A 153 1.64 2.97 -17.16
C ASP A 153 0.13 3.16 -16.94
N GLU A 154 -0.59 2.18 -16.37
CA GLU A 154 -2.02 2.31 -16.09
C GLU A 154 -2.30 3.37 -15.03
N ILE A 155 -1.53 3.38 -13.93
CA ILE A 155 -1.66 4.41 -12.89
C ILE A 155 -1.40 5.80 -13.45
N ILE A 156 -0.30 5.95 -14.20
CA ILE A 156 0.08 7.23 -14.79
C ILE A 156 -0.99 7.70 -15.78
N ASN A 157 -1.50 6.82 -16.63
CA ASN A 157 -2.53 7.14 -17.62
C ASN A 157 -3.86 7.51 -16.96
N ASN A 158 -4.26 6.77 -15.92
CA ASN A 158 -5.47 7.06 -15.16
C ASN A 158 -5.38 8.44 -14.52
N VAL A 159 -4.30 8.75 -13.80
CA VAL A 159 -4.12 10.07 -13.17
C VAL A 159 -4.09 11.20 -14.20
N ASN A 160 -3.43 11.00 -15.34
CA ASN A 160 -3.38 11.99 -16.42
C ASN A 160 -4.76 12.28 -17.03
N SER A 161 -5.64 11.28 -17.10
CA SER A 161 -6.96 11.40 -17.71
C SER A 161 -7.98 12.22 -16.90
N LEU A 162 -7.66 12.52 -15.63
CA LEU A 162 -8.60 13.17 -14.70
C LEU A 162 -8.75 14.67 -14.95
N GLU A 163 -9.92 15.22 -14.70
CA GLU A 163 -10.15 16.67 -14.70
C GLU A 163 -9.83 17.29 -13.32
N ILE A 164 -8.60 17.09 -12.83
CA ILE A 164 -8.09 17.65 -11.56
C ILE A 164 -6.99 18.69 -11.79
N PRO A 165 -6.71 19.56 -10.81
CA PRO A 165 -5.64 20.55 -10.92
C PRO A 165 -4.31 19.91 -11.33
N GLU A 166 -3.64 20.51 -12.30
CA GLU A 166 -2.42 19.97 -12.92
C GLU A 166 -1.33 19.70 -11.88
N GLN A 167 -1.16 20.60 -10.89
CA GLN A 167 -0.19 20.41 -9.81
C GLN A 167 -0.43 19.09 -9.06
N THR A 168 -1.68 18.76 -8.76
CA THR A 168 -2.00 17.51 -8.05
C THR A 168 -1.71 16.28 -8.90
N LYS A 169 -1.92 16.34 -10.22
CA LYS A 169 -1.48 15.27 -11.13
C LYS A 169 0.03 15.09 -11.07
N GLN A 170 0.76 16.18 -11.16
CA GLN A 170 2.22 16.17 -11.13
C GLN A 170 2.74 15.63 -9.80
N ASP A 171 2.13 15.99 -8.67
CA ASP A 171 2.53 15.50 -7.34
C ASP A 171 2.34 13.98 -7.21
N VAL A 172 1.20 13.46 -7.67
CA VAL A 172 0.91 12.01 -7.65
C VAL A 172 1.82 11.25 -8.62
N ILE A 173 1.94 11.72 -9.87
CA ILE A 173 2.73 11.06 -10.91
C ILE A 173 4.23 11.09 -10.57
N SER A 174 4.75 12.21 -10.06
CA SER A 174 6.16 12.32 -9.71
C SER A 174 6.52 11.42 -8.53
N SER A 175 5.70 11.41 -7.48
CA SER A 175 5.83 10.49 -6.35
C SER A 175 5.84 9.03 -6.82
N TYR A 176 4.91 8.67 -7.70
CA TYR A 176 4.84 7.31 -8.23
C TYR A 176 6.01 6.94 -9.17
N LYS A 177 6.50 7.86 -10.00
CA LYS A 177 7.67 7.61 -10.85
C LYS A 177 8.95 7.34 -10.06
N ILE A 178 9.13 8.05 -8.94
CA ILE A 178 10.25 7.81 -8.01
C ILE A 178 10.20 6.36 -7.51
N SER A 179 9.01 5.89 -7.17
CA SER A 179 8.80 4.59 -6.53
C SER A 179 9.20 3.38 -7.39
N ILE A 180 9.01 3.50 -8.70
CA ILE A 180 9.33 2.44 -9.68
C ILE A 180 10.70 2.63 -10.36
N GLY A 181 11.50 3.62 -9.92
CA GLY A 181 12.80 3.92 -10.51
C GLY A 181 12.75 4.49 -11.95
N TYR A 182 11.62 5.10 -12.34
CA TYR A 182 11.47 5.75 -13.64
C TYR A 182 12.24 7.08 -13.63
N LYS A 183 13.33 7.16 -14.40
CA LYS A 183 14.12 8.39 -14.59
C LYS A 183 13.62 9.21 -15.76
#